data_AF-A0A929C4F2-F1
#
_entry.id   AF-A0A929C4F2-F1
#
_cell.length_a   1.000
_cell.length_b   1.000
_cell.length_c   1.000
_cell.angle_alpha   90.00
_cell.angle_beta   90.00
_cell.angle_gamma   90.00
#
_symmetry.space_group_name_H-M   'P 1'
#
loop_
_entity.id
_entity.type
_entity.pdbx_description
1 polymer ?
#
loop_
_entity_poly.entity_id
_entity_poly.type
_entity_poly.pdbx_seq_one_letter_code
_entity_poly.pdbx_strand_id
1 'polypeptide(L)' 'VQADGDLPDLSGVLQADRINHEVKLLLEEKTDPQSVLQELLAQGLRLSKFEIAVPTLDEIFIKVVQEGVE' A
#
# COMPACT_ATOMS: atom_id res chain seq x y z
N VAL A 1 -3.02 -5.53 -3.60
CA VAL A 1 -2.70 -5.60 -5.04
C VAL A 1 -2.55 -7.04 -5.48
N GLN A 2 -2.99 -7.41 -6.67
CA GLN A 2 -2.77 -8.72 -7.26
C GLN A 2 -2.14 -8.56 -8.64
N ALA A 3 -0.96 -9.13 -8.81
CA ALA A 3 -0.17 -9.09 -10.03
C ALA A 3 0.26 -10.50 -10.43
N ASP A 4 0.38 -10.74 -11.73
CA ASP A 4 1.02 -11.95 -12.24
C ASP A 4 2.54 -11.75 -12.25
N GLY A 5 3.23 -12.37 -11.28
CA GLY A 5 4.69 -12.27 -11.12
C GLY A 5 5.13 -11.68 -9.79
N ASP A 6 6.38 -11.20 -9.76
CA ASP A 6 6.94 -10.51 -8.60
C ASP A 6 6.83 -8.99 -8.73
N LEU A 7 6.52 -8.32 -7.62
CA LEU A 7 6.45 -6.88 -7.63
C LEU A 7 7.87 -6.31 -7.57
N PRO A 8 8.23 -5.40 -8.50
CA PRO A 8 9.51 -4.73 -8.48
C PRO A 8 9.61 -3.79 -7.26
N ASP A 9 10.80 -3.27 -7.01
CA ASP A 9 10.99 -2.17 -6.07
C ASP A 9 10.23 -0.94 -6.60
N LEU A 10 9.36 -0.39 -5.77
CA LEU A 10 8.44 0.69 -6.14
C LEU A 10 8.77 1.95 -5.35
N SER A 11 8.83 3.08 -6.04
CA SER A 11 9.12 4.36 -5.41
C SER A 11 7.95 4.79 -4.52
N GLY A 12 8.24 5.10 -3.25
CA GLY A 12 7.23 5.52 -2.30
C GLY A 12 6.48 4.38 -1.60
N VAL A 13 6.89 3.14 -1.82
CA VAL A 13 6.43 1.96 -1.06
C VAL A 13 7.37 1.72 0.11
N LEU A 14 6.84 1.84 1.33
CA LEU A 14 7.55 1.54 2.58
C LEU A 14 7.74 0.05 2.80
N GLN A 15 6.72 -0.74 2.44
CA GLN A 15 6.72 -2.17 2.69
C GLN A 15 5.85 -2.91 1.67
N ALA A 16 6.30 -4.08 1.23
CA ALA A 16 5.56 -4.95 0.31
C ALA A 16 5.45 -6.35 0.92
N ASP A 17 4.29 -6.66 1.50
CA ASP A 17 4.01 -7.96 2.12
C ASP A 17 3.20 -8.83 1.16
N ARG A 18 3.81 -9.92 0.69
CA ARG A 18 3.10 -10.93 -0.10
C ARG A 18 2.31 -11.87 0.82
N ILE A 19 1.00 -11.86 0.68
CA ILE A 19 0.05 -12.69 1.42
C ILE A 19 -0.69 -13.57 0.41
N ASN A 20 -0.27 -14.83 0.29
CA ASN A 20 -0.80 -15.79 -0.69
C ASN A 20 -0.72 -15.29 -2.14
N HIS A 21 -1.85 -14.88 -2.72
CA HIS A 21 -1.99 -14.38 -4.09
C HIS A 21 -2.14 -12.85 -4.17
N GLU A 22 -1.99 -12.16 -3.04
CA GLU A 22 -2.11 -10.72 -2.95
C GLU A 22 -0.85 -10.13 -2.33
N VAL A 23 -0.54 -8.90 -2.68
CA VAL A 23 0.55 -8.12 -2.10
C VAL A 23 -0.04 -6.86 -1.48
N LYS A 24 0.18 -6.71 -0.18
CA LYS A 24 -0.10 -5.48 0.55
C LYS A 24 1.09 -4.54 0.37
N LEU A 25 0.82 -3.38 -0.20
CA LEU A 25 1.78 -2.31 -0.35
C LEU A 25 1.45 -1.26 0.70
N LEU A 26 2.41 -0.98 1.58
CA LEU A 26 2.35 0.15 2.50
C LEU A 26 2.97 1.34 1.78
N LEU A 27 2.19 2.37 1.52
CA LEU A 27 2.64 3.58 0.85
C LEU A 27 3.08 4.63 1.88
N GLU A 28 4.04 5.48 1.53
CA GLU A 28 4.30 6.69 2.30
C GLU A 28 3.10 7.65 2.26
N GLU A 29 2.94 8.49 3.28
CA GLU A 29 1.82 9.43 3.40
C GLU A 29 1.73 10.43 2.23
N LYS A 30 2.86 10.71 1.58
CA LYS A 30 2.96 11.60 0.42
C LYS A 30 2.91 10.85 -0.92
N THR A 31 2.86 9.53 -0.90
CA THR A 31 2.86 8.71 -2.11
C THR A 31 1.44 8.57 -2.62
N ASP A 32 1.25 8.98 -3.88
CA ASP A 32 -0.02 8.81 -4.54
C ASP A 32 -0.17 7.36 -5.04
N PRO A 33 -1.24 6.64 -4.67
CA PRO A 33 -1.45 5.25 -5.08
C PRO A 33 -1.61 5.09 -6.59
N GLN A 34 -2.10 6.11 -7.32
CA GLN A 34 -2.17 6.04 -8.78
C GLN A 34 -0.77 6.13 -9.40
N SER A 35 0.15 6.88 -8.81
CA SER A 35 1.55 6.94 -9.26
C SER A 35 2.21 5.56 -9.17
N VAL A 36 1.97 4.84 -8.07
CA VAL A 36 2.45 3.46 -7.90
C VAL A 36 1.83 2.50 -8.93
N LEU A 37 0.53 2.65 -9.18
CA LEU A 37 -0.16 1.90 -10.25
C LEU A 37 0.45 2.19 -11.63
N GLN A 38 0.73 3.45 -11.95
CA GLN A 38 1.37 3.84 -13.21
C GLN A 38 2.76 3.23 -13.35
N GLU A 39 3.55 3.20 -12.27
CA GLU A 39 4.88 2.59 -12.26
C GLU A 39 4.80 1.07 -12.52
N LEU A 40 3.86 0.37 -11.88
CA LEU A 40 3.61 -1.04 -12.12
C LEU A 40 3.24 -1.34 -13.58
N LEU A 41 2.35 -0.53 -14.16
CA LEU A 41 1.96 -0.65 -15.57
C LEU A 41 3.12 -0.31 -16.51
N ALA A 42 3.93 0.69 -16.19
CA ALA A 42 5.10 1.10 -16.97
C ALA A 42 6.18 0.02 -17.01
N GLN A 43 6.30 -0.77 -15.93
CA GLN A 43 7.18 -1.95 -15.88
C GLN A 43 6.61 -3.17 -16.62
N GLY A 44 5.41 -3.05 -17.20
CA GLY A 44 4.76 -4.12 -17.96
C GLY A 44 4.13 -5.21 -17.10
N LEU A 45 3.98 -4.97 -15.78
CA LEU A 45 3.26 -5.90 -14.90
C LEU A 45 1.77 -5.92 -15.26
N ARG A 46 1.21 -7.12 -15.38
CA ARG A 46 -0.24 -7.31 -15.54
C ARG A 46 -0.87 -7.40 -14.17
N LEU A 47 -1.60 -6.36 -13.80
CA LEU A 47 -2.38 -6.30 -12.58
C LEU A 47 -3.77 -6.88 -12.81
N SER A 48 -4.15 -7.87 -12.00
CA SER A 48 -5.51 -8.44 -12.01
C SER A 48 -6.43 -7.67 -11.08
N LYS A 49 -5.89 -7.11 -9.99
CA LYS A 49 -6.66 -6.35 -9.00
C LYS A 49 -5.79 -5.27 -8.35
N PHE A 50 -6.27 -4.03 -8.33
CA PHE A 50 -5.66 -2.94 -7.57
C PHE A 50 -6.73 -2.32 -6.67
N GLU A 51 -6.53 -2.42 -5.36
CA GLU A 51 -7.43 -1.84 -4.36
C GLU A 51 -6.67 -0.84 -3.51
N ILE A 52 -7.26 0.33 -3.33
CA ILE A 52 -6.75 1.38 -2.45
C ILE A 52 -7.51 1.28 -1.15
N ALA A 53 -6.85 0.78 -0.12
CA ALA A 53 -7.36 0.85 1.25
C ALA A 53 -6.87 2.18 1.84
N VAL A 54 -7.76 3.18 1.88
CA VAL A 54 -7.52 4.38 2.69
C VAL A 54 -7.81 3.95 4.14
N PRO A 55 -6.88 4.12 5.09
CA PRO A 55 -7.17 3.87 6.50
C PRO A 55 -8.38 4.74 6.86
N THR A 56 -9.45 4.12 7.36
CA THR A 56 -10.61 4.87 7.81
C THR A 56 -10.24 5.62 9.09
N LEU A 57 -10.94 6.73 9.37
CA LEU A 57 -10.76 7.55 10.58
C LEU A 57 -10.72 6.75 11.90
N ASP A 58 -11.27 5.53 11.91
CA ASP A 58 -11.27 4.60 13.04
C ASP A 58 -9.86 4.13 13.45
N GLU A 59 -8.92 4.00 12.50
CA GLU A 59 -7.52 3.62 12.77
C GLU A 59 -6.64 4.80 13.22
N ILE A 60 -7.09 6.04 12.98
CA ILE A 60 -6.38 7.27 13.43
C ILE A 60 -6.64 7.53 14.92
N PHE A 61 -7.68 6.93 15.51
CA PHE A 61 -8.07 7.16 16.90
C PHE A 61 -7.25 6.36 17.94
N ILE A 62 -6.55 5.29 17.54
CA ILE A 62 -5.88 4.37 18.48
C ILE A 62 -4.49 4.86 18.90
N LYS A 63 -3.88 5.84 18.22
CA LYS A 63 -2.55 6.36 18.61
C LYS A 63 -2.55 7.58 19.52
N VAL A 64 -3.69 8.25 19.74
CA VAL A 64 -3.74 9.47 20.57
C VAL A 64 -4.25 9.20 22.00
N VAL A 65 -4.85 8.04 22.28
CA VAL A 65 -5.33 7.66 23.63
C VAL A 65 -4.32 6.75 24.34
N GLN A 66 -3.03 7.09 24.32
CA GLN A 66 -2.06 6.52 25.26
C GLN A 66 -1.17 7.56 25.94
N GLU A 67 -1.25 8.85 25.59
CA GLU A 67 -0.45 9.92 26.21
C GLU A 67 -1.28 10.81 27.14
N GLY A 68 -2.27 10.24 27.85
CA GLY A 68 -3.19 11.02 28.67
C GLY A 68 -3.75 10.31 29.91
N VAL A 69 -2.96 9.42 30.54
CA VAL A 69 -3.29 8.92 31.87
C VAL A 69 -2.04 8.95 32.74
N GLU A 70 -1.77 10.12 33.31
CA GLU A 70 -0.98 10.31 34.54
C GLU A 70 -1.79 11.14 35.54
#